data_AF-A0A9P7FL74-F1
#
_entry.id   AF-A0A9P7FL74-F1
#
_cell.length_a   1.000
_cell.length_b   1.000
_cell.length_c   1.000
_cell.angle_alpha   90.00
_cell.angle_beta   90.00
_cell.angle_gamma   90.00
#
_symmetry.space_group_name_H-M   'P 1'
#
loop_
_entity.id
_entity.type
_entity.pdbx_description
1 polymer ?
#
loop_
_entity_poly.entity_id
_entity_poly.type
_entity_poly.pdbx_seq_one_letter_code
_entity_poly.pdbx_strand_id
1 'polypeptide(L)'
;MKELFGDKRTQFEKRLDLFQLKMSKLRCDDLKEFSSIVNSVYEEANISEMKPEQFKAMILLAGIDLPRYTATLFHVMSQMGEDTPTMDTVLKVADTYRKVYGDAHAATNQSGLTSPMVNAVSKYNPRWHKPNRESPRNSDRSGMK
;
A
#
# COMPACT_ATOMS: atom_id res chain seq x y z
N MET A 1 18.05 -30.15 -28.13
CA MET A 1 17.20 -28.94 -28.16
C MET A 1 17.54 -28.10 -26.94
N LYS A 2 18.46 -27.14 -27.07
CA LYS A 2 18.82 -26.20 -26.01
C LYS A 2 18.08 -24.88 -26.28
N GLU A 3 17.13 -24.58 -25.40
CA GLU A 3 16.60 -23.26 -25.01
C GLU A 3 16.49 -22.18 -26.11
N LEU A 4 15.35 -22.17 -26.81
CA LEU A 4 14.94 -21.14 -27.79
C LEU A 4 14.08 -20.00 -27.18
N PHE A 5 13.98 -19.91 -25.86
CA PHE A 5 13.31 -18.80 -25.19
C PHE A 5 14.35 -18.13 -24.29
N GLY A 6 14.85 -16.97 -24.71
CA GLY A 6 15.75 -16.15 -23.90
C GLY A 6 15.14 -15.89 -22.52
N ASP A 7 16.01 -15.75 -21.52
CA ASP A 7 15.63 -15.44 -20.14
C ASP A 7 14.66 -14.24 -20.14
N LYS A 8 13.38 -14.51 -19.81
CA LYS A 8 12.30 -13.52 -19.88
C LYS A 8 12.36 -12.51 -18.73
N ARG A 9 13.28 -12.70 -17.79
CA ARG A 9 13.44 -11.82 -16.64
C ARG A 9 14.05 -10.50 -17.08
N THR A 10 13.39 -9.42 -16.69
CA THR A 10 13.90 -8.06 -16.82
C THR A 10 15.18 -7.87 -15.99
N GLN A 11 16.02 -6.90 -16.38
CA GLN A 11 17.17 -6.52 -15.56
C GLN A 11 16.76 -6.09 -14.15
N PHE A 12 15.58 -5.48 -14.01
CA PHE A 12 15.02 -5.12 -12.71
C PHE A 12 14.76 -6.36 -11.82
N GLU A 13 14.13 -7.41 -12.36
CA GLU A 13 13.88 -8.65 -11.60
C GLU A 13 15.19 -9.33 -11.18
N LYS A 14 16.16 -9.41 -12.10
CA LYS A 14 17.50 -9.98 -11.80
C LYS A 14 18.21 -9.22 -10.68
N ARG A 15 18.12 -7.89 -10.69
CA ARG A 15 18.67 -7.04 -9.62
C ARG A 15 17.95 -7.28 -8.31
N LEU A 16 16.62 -7.32 -8.31
CA LEU A 16 15.85 -7.56 -7.09
C LEU A 16 16.15 -8.93 -6.47
N ASP A 17 16.31 -9.97 -7.30
CA ASP A 17 16.71 -11.31 -6.86
C ASP A 17 18.02 -11.27 -6.06
N LEU A 18 19.03 -10.54 -6.54
CA LEU A 18 20.31 -10.37 -5.84
C LEU A 18 20.12 -9.83 -4.41
N PHE A 19 19.29 -8.80 -4.23
CA PHE A 19 19.03 -8.21 -2.91
C PHE A 19 18.18 -9.11 -2.00
N GLN A 20 17.48 -10.09 -2.58
CA GLN A 20 16.65 -11.04 -1.83
C GLN A 20 17.33 -12.39 -1.59
N LEU A 21 18.55 -12.60 -2.09
CA LEU A 21 19.34 -13.80 -1.88
C LEU A 21 19.55 -14.04 -0.38
N LYS A 22 19.16 -15.23 0.07
CA LYS A 22 19.37 -15.71 1.43
C LYS A 22 19.74 -17.19 1.36
N MET A 23 20.79 -17.61 2.07
CA MET A 23 21.19 -19.03 2.18
C MET A 23 20.00 -19.93 2.58
N SER A 24 19.16 -19.44 3.52
CA SER A 24 17.95 -20.15 3.97
C SER A 24 16.90 -20.36 2.89
N LYS A 25 16.78 -19.45 1.91
CA LYS A 25 15.87 -19.60 0.77
C LYS A 25 16.41 -20.58 -0.27
N LEU A 26 17.73 -20.62 -0.43
CA LEU A 26 18.42 -21.48 -1.40
C LEU A 26 18.71 -22.89 -0.86
N ARG A 27 18.49 -23.13 0.44
CA ARG A 27 18.86 -24.39 1.12
C ARG A 27 20.34 -24.76 0.89
N CYS A 28 21.19 -23.74 0.94
CA CYS A 28 22.63 -23.87 0.80
C CYS A 28 23.27 -23.65 2.16
N ASP A 29 24.00 -24.65 2.65
CA ASP A 29 24.65 -24.62 3.97
C ASP A 29 26.17 -24.36 3.85
N ASP A 30 26.74 -24.38 2.64
CA ASP A 30 28.14 -24.06 2.36
C ASP A 30 28.32 -22.61 1.91
N LEU A 31 29.19 -21.88 2.62
CA LEU A 31 29.49 -20.49 2.31
C LEU A 31 30.21 -20.34 0.96
N LYS A 32 31.03 -21.31 0.54
CA LYS A 32 31.74 -21.24 -0.75
C LYS A 32 30.78 -21.41 -1.92
N GLU A 33 29.90 -22.40 -1.84
CA GLU A 33 28.80 -22.57 -2.78
C GLU A 33 27.94 -21.30 -2.87
N PHE A 34 27.54 -20.75 -1.71
CA PHE A 34 26.77 -19.51 -1.68
C PHE A 34 27.51 -18.33 -2.34
N SER A 35 28.82 -18.18 -2.08
CA SER A 35 29.61 -17.11 -2.71
C SER A 35 29.66 -17.24 -4.24
N SER A 36 29.67 -18.47 -4.75
CA SER A 36 29.66 -18.73 -6.19
C SER A 36 28.31 -18.33 -6.81
N ILE A 37 27.21 -18.63 -6.11
CA ILE A 37 25.86 -18.21 -6.51
C ILE A 37 25.74 -16.69 -6.52
N VAL A 38 26.20 -16.01 -5.46
CA VAL A 38 26.18 -14.54 -5.37
C VAL A 38 26.93 -13.91 -6.54
N ASN A 39 28.11 -14.42 -6.88
CA ASN A 39 28.87 -13.91 -8.02
C ASN A 39 28.13 -14.11 -9.35
N SER A 40 27.55 -15.29 -9.58
CA SER A 40 26.76 -15.55 -10.80
C SER A 40 25.59 -14.58 -10.95
N VAL A 41 24.82 -14.38 -9.87
CA VAL A 41 23.66 -13.49 -9.88
C VAL A 41 24.09 -12.02 -10.02
N TYR A 42 25.22 -11.63 -9.43
CA TYR A 42 25.77 -10.28 -9.56
C TYR A 42 26.11 -9.94 -11.01
N GLU A 43 26.77 -10.85 -11.72
CA GLU A 43 27.10 -10.69 -13.15
C GLU A 43 25.83 -10.64 -14.01
N GLU A 44 24.85 -11.54 -13.75
CA GLU A 44 23.57 -11.56 -14.47
C GLU A 44 22.74 -10.28 -14.27
N ALA A 45 22.80 -9.68 -13.08
CA ALA A 45 22.05 -8.49 -12.70
C ALA A 45 22.68 -7.17 -13.17
N ASN A 46 23.89 -7.21 -13.73
CA ASN A 46 24.64 -6.06 -14.24
C ASN A 46 24.57 -4.85 -13.29
N ILE A 47 24.99 -5.06 -12.03
CA ILE A 47 24.88 -4.09 -10.93
C ILE A 47 25.81 -2.89 -11.14
N SER A 48 26.93 -3.09 -11.84
CA SER A 48 27.93 -2.05 -12.14
C SER A 48 27.35 -0.86 -12.90
N GLU A 49 26.31 -1.07 -13.70
CA GLU A 49 25.62 -0.02 -14.48
C GLU A 49 24.47 0.65 -13.72
N MET A 50 24.17 0.22 -12.49
CA MET A 50 23.03 0.72 -11.74
C MET A 50 23.31 2.09 -11.12
N LYS A 51 22.39 3.04 -11.33
CA LYS A 51 22.47 4.38 -10.73
C LYS A 51 22.18 4.35 -9.23
N PRO A 52 22.73 5.29 -8.44
CA PRO A 52 22.48 5.35 -7.00
C PRO A 52 20.98 5.39 -6.60
N GLU A 53 20.15 6.09 -7.37
CA GLU A 53 18.70 6.21 -7.13
C GLU A 53 17.98 4.87 -7.32
N GLN A 54 18.43 4.07 -8.28
CA GLN A 54 17.90 2.74 -8.55
C GLN A 54 18.32 1.77 -7.44
N PHE A 55 19.57 1.87 -6.97
CA PHE A 55 20.07 1.07 -5.84
C PHE A 55 19.26 1.33 -4.55
N LYS A 56 18.94 2.59 -4.24
CA LYS A 56 18.06 2.96 -3.11
C LYS A 56 16.67 2.33 -3.25
N ALA A 57 16.10 2.36 -4.45
CA ALA A 57 14.80 1.74 -4.72
C ALA A 57 14.85 0.21 -4.57
N MET A 58 15.92 -0.45 -5.03
CA MET A 58 16.10 -1.89 -4.83
C MET A 58 16.13 -2.29 -3.36
N ILE A 59 16.92 -1.56 -2.55
CA ILE A 59 17.01 -1.81 -1.11
C ILE A 59 15.65 -1.64 -0.45
N LEU A 60 14.92 -0.58 -0.79
CA LEU A 60 13.57 -0.36 -0.27
C LEU A 60 12.66 -1.54 -0.61
N LEU A 61 12.63 -1.96 -1.88
CA LEU A 61 11.77 -3.06 -2.34
C LEU A 61 12.15 -4.40 -1.70
N ALA A 62 13.44 -4.70 -1.56
CA ALA A 62 13.92 -5.91 -0.89
C ALA A 62 13.64 -5.90 0.62
N GLY A 63 13.56 -4.72 1.24
CA GLY A 63 13.24 -4.55 2.66
C GLY A 63 11.74 -4.66 3.00
N ILE A 64 10.85 -4.61 2.01
CA ILE A 64 9.41 -4.79 2.23
C ILE A 64 9.11 -6.28 2.41
N ASP A 65 9.14 -6.75 3.66
CA ASP A 65 8.90 -8.14 4.03
C ASP A 65 7.56 -8.33 4.80
N LEU A 66 6.61 -7.42 4.58
CA LEU A 66 5.32 -7.43 5.26
C LEU A 66 4.21 -7.84 4.28
N PRO A 67 3.41 -8.88 4.61
CA PRO A 67 2.39 -9.41 3.70
C PRO A 67 1.39 -8.37 3.17
N ARG A 68 1.09 -7.34 3.98
CA ARG A 68 0.17 -6.26 3.60
C ARG A 68 0.66 -5.41 2.41
N TYR A 69 1.95 -5.45 2.10
CA TYR A 69 2.55 -4.73 0.98
C TYR A 69 2.89 -5.63 -0.22
N THR A 70 2.62 -6.94 -0.14
CA THR A 70 2.89 -7.88 -1.25
C THR A 70 2.14 -7.49 -2.53
N ALA A 71 0.90 -7.04 -2.41
CA ALA A 71 0.13 -6.58 -3.56
C ALA A 71 0.66 -5.25 -4.14
N THR A 72 1.18 -4.36 -3.29
CA THR A 72 1.86 -3.14 -3.71
C THR A 72 3.15 -3.46 -4.47
N LEU A 73 3.95 -4.40 -3.95
CA LEU A 73 5.16 -4.88 -4.62
C LEU A 73 4.85 -5.49 -5.99
N PHE A 74 3.80 -6.30 -6.10
CA PHE A 74 3.37 -6.84 -7.39
C PHE A 74 2.99 -5.73 -8.38
N HIS A 75 2.29 -4.69 -7.93
CA HIS A 75 1.96 -3.54 -8.77
C HIS A 75 3.20 -2.77 -9.22
N VAL A 76 4.14 -2.53 -8.31
CA VAL A 76 5.46 -1.93 -8.62
C VAL A 76 6.16 -2.77 -9.69
N MET A 77 6.25 -4.09 -9.53
CA MET A 77 6.89 -4.97 -10.50
C MET A 77 6.16 -5.00 -11.85
N SER A 78 4.83 -4.91 -11.86
CA SER A 78 4.04 -4.93 -13.09
C SER A 78 4.12 -3.62 -13.89
N GLN A 79 4.27 -2.48 -13.21
CA GLN A 79 4.32 -1.16 -13.84
C GLN A 79 5.73 -0.74 -14.22
N MET A 80 6.74 -1.30 -13.57
CA MET A 80 8.14 -0.98 -13.82
C MET A 80 8.74 -2.10 -14.66
N GLY A 81 8.57 -1.97 -15.98
CA GLY A 81 9.18 -2.84 -16.99
C GLY A 81 10.72 -2.70 -17.01
N GLU A 82 11.32 -2.56 -18.20
CA GLU A 82 12.78 -2.32 -18.29
C GLU A 82 13.24 -1.00 -17.65
N ASP A 83 12.33 -0.03 -17.53
CA ASP A 83 12.60 1.25 -16.90
C ASP A 83 12.71 1.12 -15.38
N THR A 84 13.96 1.11 -14.95
CA THR A 84 14.42 1.02 -13.58
C THR A 84 13.63 1.91 -12.60
N PRO A 85 13.25 1.39 -11.43
CA PRO A 85 12.52 2.16 -10.45
C PRO A 85 13.41 3.16 -9.73
N THR A 86 12.89 4.36 -9.47
CA THR A 86 13.45 5.29 -8.50
C THR A 86 12.64 5.20 -7.21
N MET A 87 13.18 5.72 -6.11
CA MET A 87 12.44 5.72 -4.84
C MET A 87 11.09 6.45 -4.98
N ASP A 88 11.07 7.57 -5.71
CA ASP A 88 9.86 8.35 -5.95
C ASP A 88 8.82 7.57 -6.75
N THR A 89 9.22 6.75 -7.74
CA THR A 89 8.26 5.94 -8.51
C THR A 89 7.66 4.84 -7.65
N VAL A 90 8.49 4.17 -6.84
CA VAL A 90 8.01 3.16 -5.87
C VAL A 90 6.96 3.76 -4.93
N LEU A 91 7.24 4.94 -4.37
CA LEU A 91 6.33 5.62 -3.45
C LEU A 91 5.04 6.07 -4.14
N LYS A 92 5.11 6.62 -5.36
CA LYS A 92 3.92 7.01 -6.13
C LYS A 92 3.01 5.81 -6.44
N VAL A 93 3.58 4.66 -6.79
CA VAL A 93 2.81 3.44 -7.03
C VAL A 93 2.17 2.94 -5.73
N ALA A 94 2.91 2.98 -4.62
CA ALA A 94 2.38 2.63 -3.30
C ALA A 94 1.20 3.51 -2.87
N ASP A 95 1.31 4.82 -3.06
CA ASP A 95 0.23 5.77 -2.76
C ASP A 95 -0.98 5.58 -3.67
N THR A 96 -0.75 5.33 -4.96
CA THR A 96 -1.83 5.04 -5.92
C THR A 96 -2.56 3.77 -5.53
N TYR A 97 -1.83 2.71 -5.19
CA TYR A 97 -2.40 1.45 -4.72
C TYR A 97 -3.24 1.65 -3.44
N ARG A 98 -2.73 2.42 -2.47
CA ARG A 98 -3.46 2.73 -1.23
C ARG A 98 -4.77 3.47 -1.49
N LYS A 99 -4.76 4.43 -2.41
CA LYS A 99 -5.97 5.18 -2.81
C LYS A 99 -6.99 4.27 -3.48
N VAL A 100 -6.57 3.51 -4.49
CA VAL A 100 -7.46 2.59 -5.22
C VAL A 100 -8.04 1.52 -4.30
N TYR A 101 -7.24 0.96 -3.39
CA TYR A 101 -7.72 -0.02 -2.42
C TYR A 101 -8.67 0.58 -1.38
N GLY A 102 -8.37 1.80 -0.90
CA GLY A 102 -9.26 2.56 -0.01
C GLY A 102 -10.61 2.86 -0.65
N ASP A 103 -10.60 3.29 -1.91
CA ASP A 103 -11.81 3.60 -2.69
C ASP A 103 -12.62 2.34 -3.02
N ALA A 104 -11.94 1.24 -3.38
CA ALA A 104 -12.59 -0.05 -3.62
C ALA A 104 -13.27 -0.60 -2.36
N HIS A 105 -12.63 -0.46 -1.18
CA HIS A 105 -13.24 -0.82 0.10
C HIS A 105 -14.41 0.10 0.48
N ALA A 106 -14.32 1.39 0.20
CA ALA A 106 -15.43 2.31 0.40
C ALA A 106 -16.63 1.96 -0.51
N ALA A 107 -16.39 1.61 -1.77
CA ALA A 107 -17.43 1.22 -2.73
C ALA A 107 -18.08 -0.13 -2.39
N THR A 108 -17.30 -1.12 -1.94
CA THR A 108 -17.85 -2.41 -1.49
C THR A 108 -18.60 -2.29 -0.16
N ASN A 109 -18.17 -1.42 0.76
CA ASN A 109 -18.93 -1.13 1.98
C ASN A 109 -20.19 -0.29 1.75
N GLN A 110 -20.28 0.45 0.63
CA GLN A 110 -21.53 1.10 0.20
C GLN A 110 -22.52 0.12 -0.47
N SER A 111 -22.06 -1.05 -0.91
CA SER A 111 -22.93 -2.07 -1.53
C SER A 111 -23.84 -2.80 -0.52
N GLY A 112 -23.68 -2.54 0.79
CA GLY A 112 -24.60 -2.94 1.86
C GLY A 112 -25.65 -1.90 2.25
N LEU A 113 -25.66 -0.73 1.59
CA LEU A 113 -26.69 0.30 1.74
C LEU A 113 -27.48 0.44 0.44
N THR A 114 -28.15 -0.63 0.04
CA THR A 114 -29.30 -0.52 -0.86
C THR A 114 -30.43 0.18 -0.11
N SER A 115 -30.51 1.49 -0.27
CA SER A 115 -31.80 2.16 -0.35
C SER A 115 -31.64 3.43 -1.18
N PRO A 116 -32.18 3.49 -2.42
CA PRO A 116 -32.19 4.71 -3.20
C PRO A 116 -33.28 5.61 -2.60
N MET A 117 -32.95 6.36 -1.55
CA MET A 117 -33.77 7.50 -1.16
C MET A 117 -33.44 8.66 -2.09
N VAL A 118 -34.05 8.59 -3.27
CA VAL A 118 -34.50 9.79 -3.98
C VAL A 118 -35.45 10.50 -3.02
N ASN A 119 -35.02 11.61 -2.42
CA ASN A 119 -35.96 12.63 -1.99
C ASN A 119 -35.31 14.01 -1.92
N ALA A 120 -35.73 14.81 -2.91
CA ALA A 120 -36.07 16.21 -2.81
C ALA A 120 -35.12 17.11 -2.02
N VAL A 121 -34.41 17.93 -2.79
CA VAL A 121 -34.05 19.29 -2.41
C VAL A 121 -35.32 20.02 -1.93
N SER A 122 -35.58 20.01 -0.62
CA SER A 122 -36.41 21.02 0.05
C SER A 122 -35.45 21.91 0.84
N LYS A 123 -34.95 22.95 0.16
CA LYS A 123 -34.29 24.06 0.83
C LYS A 123 -35.37 24.97 1.42
N TYR A 124 -35.11 25.41 2.65
CA TYR A 124 -35.67 26.56 3.38
C TYR A 124 -36.83 26.34 4.37
N ASN A 125 -36.48 26.30 5.68
CA ASN A 125 -37.26 26.99 6.72
C ASN A 125 -36.35 27.37 7.92
N PRO A 126 -35.92 28.63 8.09
CA PRO A 126 -35.20 29.10 9.27
C PRO A 126 -36.15 29.90 10.16
N ARG A 127 -36.77 29.22 11.12
CA ARG A 127 -37.46 29.72 12.33
C ARG A 127 -37.78 28.41 13.04
N TRP A 128 -37.18 28.06 14.16
CA TRP A 128 -37.56 28.56 15.49
C TRP A 128 -36.36 28.45 16.44
N HIS A 129 -35.96 29.59 16.99
CA HIS A 129 -34.98 29.69 18.06
C HIS A 129 -35.69 29.71 19.42
N LYS A 130 -35.15 28.86 20.32
CA LYS A 130 -35.08 28.92 21.79
C LYS A 130 -36.29 28.48 22.64
N PRO A 131 -36.05 27.60 23.63
CA PRO A 131 -36.97 27.39 24.76
C PRO A 131 -36.85 28.57 25.73
N ASN A 132 -37.96 29.24 26.03
CA ASN A 132 -38.01 30.29 27.03
C ASN A 132 -38.24 29.67 28.42
N ARG A 133 -37.48 30.20 29.37
CA ARG A 133 -37.34 29.79 30.76
C ARG A 133 -38.31 30.62 31.57
N GLU A 134 -39.40 30.03 32.06
CA GLU A 134 -40.27 30.69 33.03
C GLU A 134 -40.53 29.76 34.24
N SER A 135 -39.82 30.05 35.32
CA SER A 135 -40.32 29.82 36.67
C SER A 135 -41.05 31.08 37.12
N PRO A 136 -42.17 30.94 37.83
CA PRO A 136 -42.40 31.82 38.97
C PRO A 136 -42.46 31.07 40.31
N ARG A 137 -42.11 31.84 41.33
CA ARG A 137 -41.82 31.50 42.72
C ARG A 137 -43.07 31.39 43.61
N ASN A 138 -42.91 30.55 44.64
CA ASN A 138 -43.18 30.73 46.08
C ASN A 138 -44.59 30.72 46.69
N SER A 139 -44.56 30.08 47.88
CA SER A 139 -45.30 30.31 49.14
C SER A 139 -46.76 29.79 49.17
N ASP A 140 -47.26 29.16 50.23
CA ASP A 140 -46.87 29.23 51.65
C ASP A 140 -47.55 28.10 52.46
N ARG A 141 -46.91 27.70 53.58
CA ARG A 141 -47.46 27.15 54.86
C ARG A 141 -48.31 25.86 54.81
N SER A 142 -48.28 24.94 55.79
CA SER A 142 -47.96 25.03 57.22
C SER A 142 -47.59 23.64 57.76
N GLY A 143 -46.61 23.58 58.65
CA GLY A 143 -46.52 22.48 59.61
C GLY A 143 -47.39 22.80 60.83
N MET A 144 -48.06 21.80 61.37
CA MET A 144 -48.53 21.80 62.75
C MET A 144 -48.58 20.36 63.26
N LYS A 145 -47.68 20.12 64.23
CA LYS A 145 -47.71 19.17 65.35
C LYS A 145 -48.12 17.72 65.10
#